data_AF-A0A7V1MK25-F1
#
_entry.id   AF-A0A7V1MK25-F1
#
_cell.length_a   1.000
_cell.length_b   1.000
_cell.length_c   1.000
_cell.angle_alpha   90.00
_cell.angle_beta   90.00
_cell.angle_gamma   90.00
#
_symmetry.space_group_name_H-M   'P 1'
#
loop_
_entity.id
_entity.type
_entity.pdbx_description
1 polymer ?
#
loop_
_entity_poly.entity_id
_entity_poly.type
_entity_poly.pdbx_seq_one_letter_code
_entity_poly.pdbx_strand_id
1 'polypeptide(L)' 'MARVCEICGKSTTFGRSYAKRGLARRKKGAGIKITGITNRSFAPNLIKKRIVINGKVKNAKVCTSCLRNGTLVLAK' A
#
# COMPACT_ATOMS: atom_id res chain seq x y z
N MET A 1 -0.19 -4.20 -17.06
CA MET A 1 0.96 -3.73 -16.25
C MET A 1 0.70 -4.03 -14.77
N ALA A 2 1.42 -4.98 -14.16
CA ALA A 2 1.25 -5.26 -12.73
C ALA A 2 1.67 -4.06 -11.86
N ARG A 3 0.88 -3.72 -10.83
CA ARG A 3 1.23 -2.74 -9.80
C ARG A 3 2.17 -3.40 -8.79
N VAL A 4 3.38 -3.70 -9.22
CA VAL A 4 4.42 -4.33 -8.40
C VAL A 4 5.61 -3.39 -8.31
N CYS A 5 6.14 -3.26 -7.10
CA CYS A 5 7.40 -2.60 -6.82
C CYS A 5 8.56 -3.49 -7.31
N GLU A 6 9.40 -2.97 -8.22
CA GLU A 6 10.49 -3.75 -8.82
C GLU A 6 11.63 -4.07 -7.84
N ILE A 7 11.74 -3.32 -6.74
CA ILE A 7 12.77 -3.53 -5.71
C ILE A 7 12.27 -4.45 -4.60
N CYS A 8 11.07 -4.17 -4.11
CA CYS A 8 10.55 -4.71 -2.86
C CYS A 8 9.44 -5.74 -3.06
N GLY A 9 9.01 -5.98 -4.31
CA GLY A 9 7.97 -6.94 -4.63
C GLY A 9 6.56 -6.57 -4.15
N LYS A 10 6.38 -5.44 -3.44
CA LYS A 10 5.06 -5.01 -2.94
C LYS A 10 4.05 -4.96 -4.08
N SER A 11 2.97 -5.70 -3.91
CA SER A 11 1.88 -5.85 -4.86
C SER A 11 0.55 -5.43 -4.23
N THR A 12 -0.48 -5.30 -5.06
CA THR A 12 -1.84 -5.04 -4.57
C THR A 12 -2.31 -6.21 -3.70
N THR A 13 -2.70 -5.91 -2.47
CA THR A 13 -3.30 -6.91 -1.56
C THR A 13 -4.82 -6.71 -1.52
N PHE A 14 -5.57 -7.77 -1.27
CA PHE A 14 -7.03 -7.70 -1.14
C PHE A 14 -7.47 -7.72 0.31
N GLY A 15 -8.61 -7.11 0.60
CA GLY A 15 -9.27 -7.27 1.88
C GLY A 15 -10.70 -6.74 1.86
N ARG A 16 -11.25 -6.48 3.04
CA ARG A 16 -12.63 -6.07 3.22
C ARG A 16 -12.73 -4.69 3.87
N SER A 17 -13.78 -3.96 3.53
CA SER A 17 -14.24 -2.78 4.25
C SER A 17 -15.44 -3.18 5.08
N TYR A 18 -15.44 -2.80 6.36
CA TYR A 18 -16.50 -3.13 7.31
C TYR A 18 -17.22 -1.84 7.72
N ALA A 19 -18.48 -1.70 7.32
CA ALA A 19 -19.35 -0.66 7.84
C ALA A 19 -19.83 -1.07 9.23
N LYS A 20 -19.60 -0.20 10.22
CA LYS A 20 -19.93 -0.42 11.63
C LYS A 20 -20.91 0.65 12.10
N ARG A 21 -21.97 0.26 12.81
CA ARG A 21 -22.93 1.17 13.44
C ARG A 21 -23.00 0.93 14.95
N GLY A 22 -23.35 1.98 15.69
CA GLY A 22 -23.47 1.94 17.15
C GLY A 22 -22.16 2.23 17.88
N LEU A 23 -22.28 2.40 19.20
CA LEU A 23 -21.17 2.75 20.09
C LEU A 23 -20.56 1.48 20.73
N ALA A 24 -19.25 1.44 20.87
CA ALA A 24 -18.54 0.32 21.51
C ALA A 24 -19.00 0.11 22.95
N ARG A 25 -19.08 -1.15 23.40
CA ARG A 25 -19.39 -1.49 24.81
C ARG A 25 -18.42 -0.85 25.80
N ARG A 26 -17.12 -0.78 25.44
CA ARG A 26 -16.11 -0.08 26.26
C ARG A 26 -16.44 1.39 26.51
N LYS A 27 -17.17 2.04 25.60
CA LYS A 27 -17.62 3.43 25.72
C LYS A 27 -19.03 3.52 26.34
N LYS A 28 -19.46 2.51 27.10
CA LYS A 28 -20.81 2.40 27.70
C LYS A 28 -21.95 2.36 26.66
N GLY A 29 -21.67 1.92 25.43
CA GLY A 29 -22.68 1.73 24.38
C GLY A 29 -23.29 0.32 24.36
N ALA A 30 -24.42 0.14 23.67
CA ALA A 30 -25.07 -1.17 23.49
C ALA A 30 -24.20 -2.19 22.71
N GLY A 31 -23.26 -1.69 21.89
CA GLY A 31 -22.34 -2.49 21.10
C GLY A 31 -22.26 -2.02 19.64
N ILE A 32 -21.14 -2.36 18.99
CA ILE A 32 -20.96 -2.10 17.56
C ILE A 32 -21.52 -3.28 16.77
N LYS A 33 -22.38 -2.98 15.78
CA LYS A 33 -22.88 -3.95 14.80
C LYS A 33 -22.23 -3.72 13.45
N ILE A 34 -21.88 -4.81 12.76
CA ILE A 34 -21.40 -4.76 11.39
C ILE A 34 -22.62 -4.76 10.47
N THR A 35 -22.78 -3.70 9.68
CA THR A 35 -23.93 -3.51 8.80
C THR A 35 -23.64 -3.78 7.33
N GLY A 36 -22.36 -3.87 6.96
CA GLY A 36 -21.97 -4.13 5.58
C GLY A 36 -20.53 -4.60 5.48
N ILE A 37 -20.31 -5.54 4.56
CA ILE A 37 -19.00 -6.08 4.22
C ILE A 37 -18.83 -5.93 2.72
N THR A 38 -17.86 -5.13 2.30
CA THR A 38 -17.54 -4.94 0.87
C THR A 38 -16.09 -5.32 0.60
N ASN A 39 -15.80 -5.82 -0.60
CA ASN A 39 -14.43 -6.11 -1.01
C ASN A 39 -13.71 -4.81 -1.36
N ARG A 40 -12.44 -4.71 -0.99
CA ARG A 40 -11.56 -3.60 -1.37
C ARG A 40 -10.16 -4.08 -1.70
N SER A 41 -9.45 -3.29 -2.48
CA SER A 41 -8.04 -3.52 -2.82
C SER A 41 -7.15 -2.47 -2.15
N PHE A 42 -5.98 -2.92 -1.69
CA PHE A 42 -4.92 -2.09 -1.13
C PHE A 42 -3.78 -2.04 -2.14
N ALA A 43 -3.74 -0.97 -2.93
CA ALA A 43 -2.66 -0.76 -3.88
C ALA A 43 -1.48 -0.04 -3.19
N PRO A 44 -0.23 -0.50 -3.39
CA PRO A 44 0.94 0.27 -2.95
C PRO A 44 1.04 1.59 -3.71
N ASN A 45 1.52 2.65 -3.06
CA ASN A 45 1.83 3.91 -3.72
C ASN A 45 3.13 3.76 -4.53
N LEU A 46 2.99 3.57 -5.84
CA LEU A 46 4.07 3.35 -6.79
C LEU A 46 4.32 4.60 -7.61
N ILE A 47 5.57 5.03 -7.68
CA ILE A 47 6.03 6.17 -8.48
C ILE A 47 7.04 5.65 -9.50
N LYS A 48 6.97 6.15 -10.74
CA LYS A 48 7.97 5.87 -11.76
C LYS A 48 9.16 6.81 -11.58
N LYS A 49 10.36 6.26 -11.42
CA LYS A 49 11.61 7.04 -11.36
C LYS A 49 12.76 6.30 -12.05
N ARG A 50 13.78 7.08 -12.46
CA ARG A 50 15.08 6.57 -12.88
C ARG A 50 15.85 6.11 -11.66
N ILE A 51 16.21 4.83 -11.61
CA ILE A 51 17.03 4.25 -10.55
C ILE A 51 18.18 3.45 -11.15
N VAL A 52 19.29 3.38 -10.42
CA VAL A 52 20.40 2.51 -10.76
C VAL A 52 20.12 1.13 -10.17
N ILE A 53 19.91 0.13 -11.02
CA ILE A 53 19.80 -1.27 -10.62
C ILE A 53 21.02 -1.99 -11.21
N ASN A 54 21.87 -2.55 -10.35
CA ASN A 54 23.06 -3.31 -10.75
C ASN A 54 23.95 -2.56 -11.76
N GLY A 55 24.21 -1.26 -11.51
CA GLY A 55 25.07 -0.41 -12.35
C GLY A 55 24.43 0.11 -13.64
N LYS A 56 23.19 -0.26 -13.96
CA LYS A 56 22.45 0.24 -15.13
C LYS A 56 21.31 1.17 -14.71
N VAL A 57 21.18 2.31 -15.37
CA VAL A 57 20.06 3.23 -15.17
C VAL A 57 18.83 2.67 -15.87
N LYS A 58 17.75 2.45 -15.12
CA LYS A 58 16.46 1.98 -15.65
C LYS A 58 15.31 2.80 -15.08
N ASN A 59 14.25 2.92 -15.87
CA ASN A 59 12.96 3.44 -15.40
C ASN A 59 12.22 2.30 -14.68
N ALA A 60 12.02 2.44 -13.38
CA ALA A 60 11.38 1.42 -12.56
C ALA A 60 10.17 1.99 -11.80
N LYS A 61 9.21 1.13 -11.49
CA LYS A 61 8.14 1.44 -10.52
C LYS A 61 8.64 1.17 -9.10
N VAL A 62 8.74 2.23 -8.33
CA VAL A 62 9.30 2.21 -6.98
C VAL A 62 8.23 2.58 -5.96
N CYS A 63 8.21 1.87 -4.85
CA CYS A 63 7.32 2.18 -3.75
C CYS A 63 7.79 3.43 -2.98
N THR A 64 6.87 4.26 -2.50
CA THR A 64 7.24 5.46 -1.73
C THR A 64 8.02 5.15 -0.45
N SER A 65 7.76 4.02 0.22
CA SER A 65 8.55 3.62 1.38
C SER A 65 10.00 3.28 1.03
N CYS A 66 10.23 2.74 -0.17
CA CYS A 66 11.54 2.42 -0.70
C CYS A 66 12.33 3.70 -1.02
N LEU A 67 11.63 4.72 -1.54
CA LEU A 67 12.21 6.04 -1.76
C LEU A 67 12.53 6.74 -0.43
N ARG A 68 11.67 6.60 0.57
CA ARG A 68 11.84 7.24 1.88
C ARG A 68 13.00 6.66 2.68
N ASN A 69 13.21 5.34 2.62
CA ASN A 69 14.24 4.67 3.42
C ASN A 69 15.67 4.84 2.86
N GLY A 70 15.86 5.56 1.75
CA GLY A 70 17.19 5.85 1.20
C GLY A 70 17.96 4.62 0.70
N THR A 71 17.34 3.43 0.69
CA THR A 71 17.92 2.17 0.20
C THR A 71 18.16 2.15 -1.32
N LEU A 72 17.99 3.28 -2.01
CA LEU A 72 18.01 3.39 -3.46
C LEU A 72 18.88 4.55 -3.90
N VAL A 73 19.77 4.28 -4.85
CA VAL A 73 20.53 5.31 -5.54
C VAL A 73 19.70 5.82 -6.71
N LEU A 74 19.24 7.07 -6.59
CA LEU A 74 18.58 7.78 -7.68
C LEU A 74 19.64 8.15 -8.72
N ALA A 75 19.38 7.81 -9.99
CA ALA A 75 20.18 8.34 -11.08
C ALA A 75 19.77 9.80 -11.32
N LYS A 76 20.73 10.72 -11.25
CA LYS A 76 20.53 12.11 -11.71
C LYS A 76 20.35 12.15 -13.24
#